data_AF-A0A2N1RWX3-F1
#
_entry.id   AF-A0A2N1RWX3-F1
#
_cell.length_a   1.000
_cell.length_b   1.000
_cell.length_c   1.000
_cell.angle_alpha   90.00
_cell.angle_beta   90.00
_cell.angle_gamma   90.00
#
_symmetry.space_group_name_H-M   'P 1'
#
loop_
_entity.id
_entity.type
_entity.pdbx_description
1 polymer ?
#
loop_
_entity_poly.entity_id
_entity_poly.type
_entity_poly.pdbx_seq_one_letter_code
_entity_poly.pdbx_strand_id
1 'polypeptide(L)'
;MVLKIIKRELTLEKACRSNGLRQSEIEGWMDELIKSGTRGLKTPSRDSQDEQTREINEMKAKIGELVLELDARKKLQALIDLEENDC
;
A
#
# COMPACT_ATOMS: atom_id res chain seq x y z
N MET A 1 -14.50 17.29 7.02
CA MET A 1 -15.49 18.12 6.32
C MET A 1 -16.63 17.28 5.76
N VAL A 2 -16.37 16.42 4.77
CA VAL A 2 -17.37 15.57 4.07
C VAL A 2 -18.25 14.75 5.04
N LEU A 3 -17.65 14.14 6.06
CA LEU A 3 -18.38 13.43 7.13
C LEU A 3 -19.42 14.30 7.85
N LYS A 4 -19.12 15.58 8.11
CA LYS A 4 -20.07 16.52 8.75
C LYS A 4 -21.24 16.85 7.83
N ILE A 5 -21.01 16.84 6.51
CA ILE A 5 -22.06 17.03 5.50
C ILE A 5 -23.01 15.83 5.49
N ILE A 6 -22.46 14.61 5.49
CA ILE A 6 -23.25 13.38 5.55
C ILE A 6 -24.05 13.29 6.86
N LYS A 7 -23.45 13.71 7.98
CA LYS A 7 -24.12 13.81 9.30
C LYS A 7 -25.12 14.97 9.41
N ARG A 8 -25.30 15.78 8.36
CA ARG A 8 -26.14 16.99 8.33
C ARG A 8 -25.76 18.07 9.34
N GLU A 9 -24.54 18.01 9.88
CA GLU A 9 -23.97 19.02 10.78
C GLU A 9 -23.41 20.23 10.00
N LEU A 10 -23.14 20.06 8.70
CA LEU A 10 -22.58 21.08 7.82
C LEU A 10 -23.31 21.05 6.47
N THR A 11 -23.84 22.16 5.99
CA THR A 11 -24.44 22.21 4.65
C THR A 11 -23.36 22.32 3.57
N LEU A 12 -23.64 21.77 2.40
CA LEU A 12 -22.74 21.79 1.24
C LEU A 12 -22.31 23.23 0.90
N GLU A 13 -23.27 24.16 0.87
CA GLU A 13 -23.01 25.58 0.62
C GLU A 13 -22.07 26.22 1.65
N LYS A 14 -22.25 25.90 2.95
CA LYS A 14 -21.36 26.42 4.01
C LYS A 14 -19.97 25.83 3.85
N ALA A 15 -19.86 24.55 3.50
CA ALA A 15 -18.58 23.89 3.26
C ALA A 15 -17.84 24.47 2.04
N CYS A 16 -18.54 24.77 0.94
CA CYS A 16 -17.96 25.43 -0.22
C CYS A 16 -17.43 26.82 0.15
N ARG A 17 -18.25 27.64 0.83
CA ARG A 17 -17.88 29.01 1.22
C ARG A 17 -16.72 29.06 2.22
N SER A 18 -16.71 28.19 3.23
CA SER A 18 -15.67 28.19 4.25
C SER A 18 -14.31 27.75 3.74
N ASN A 19 -14.28 26.92 2.70
CA ASN A 19 -13.04 26.31 2.19
C ASN A 19 -12.64 26.82 0.80
N GLY A 20 -13.44 27.71 0.19
CA GLY A 20 -13.17 28.21 -1.16
C GLY A 20 -13.25 27.13 -2.24
N LEU A 21 -13.98 26.04 -1.99
CA LEU A 21 -14.07 24.88 -2.87
C LEU A 21 -15.30 24.94 -3.76
N ARG A 22 -15.20 24.37 -4.96
CA ARG A 22 -16.35 24.18 -5.83
C ARG A 22 -17.21 23.03 -5.31
N GLN A 23 -18.51 23.13 -5.55
CA GLN A 23 -19.47 22.09 -5.18
C GLN A 23 -19.09 20.72 -5.76
N SER A 24 -18.64 20.69 -7.02
CA SER A 24 -18.20 19.47 -7.71
C SER A 24 -17.03 18.76 -7.02
N GLU A 25 -16.13 19.50 -6.35
CA GLU A 25 -14.99 18.90 -5.64
C GLU A 25 -15.46 18.18 -4.38
N ILE A 26 -16.40 18.80 -3.66
CA ILE A 26 -16.97 18.20 -2.44
C ILE A 26 -17.85 16.99 -2.79
N GLU A 27 -18.62 17.06 -3.87
CA GLU A 27 -19.40 15.93 -4.39
C GLU A 27 -18.49 14.77 -4.82
N GLY A 28 -17.37 15.07 -5.51
CA GLY A 28 -16.37 14.06 -5.85
C GLY A 28 -15.80 13.35 -4.60
N TRP A 29 -15.48 14.10 -3.55
CA TRP A 29 -15.02 13.51 -2.29
C TRP A 29 -16.10 12.73 -1.55
N MET A 30 -17.38 13.12 -1.67
CA MET A 30 -18.50 12.33 -1.15
C MET A 30 -18.60 10.99 -1.85
N ASP A 31 -18.48 10.97 -3.18
CA ASP A 31 -18.52 9.74 -3.97
C ASP A 31 -17.33 8.83 -3.67
N GLU A 32 -16.13 9.37 -3.51
CA GLU A 32 -14.94 8.62 -3.11
C GLU A 32 -15.10 8.01 -1.71
N LEU A 33 -15.67 8.77 -0.77
CA LEU A 33 -15.93 8.28 0.59
C LEU A 33 -16.95 7.14 0.59
N ILE A 34 -18.02 7.24 -0.22
CA ILE A 34 -19.02 6.17 -0.35
C ILE A 34 -18.42 4.95 -1.03
N LYS A 35 -17.63 5.13 -2.11
CA LYS A 35 -16.96 4.01 -2.82
C LYS A 35 -15.97 3.28 -1.92
N SER A 36 -15.11 4.02 -1.21
CA SER A 36 -14.13 3.46 -0.28
C SER A 36 -14.81 2.80 0.92
N GLY A 37 -15.82 3.44 1.51
CA GLY A 37 -16.63 2.86 2.59
C GLY A 37 -17.34 1.58 2.15
N THR A 38 -17.96 1.57 0.96
CA THR A 38 -18.64 0.38 0.43
C THR A 38 -17.66 -0.76 0.16
N ARG A 39 -16.45 -0.47 -0.35
CA ARG A 39 -15.40 -1.47 -0.50
C ARG A 39 -14.94 -1.99 0.87
N GLY A 40 -14.65 -1.11 1.82
CA GLY A 40 -14.21 -1.48 3.17
C GLY A 40 -15.25 -2.26 3.98
N LEU A 41 -16.54 -2.04 3.72
CA LEU A 41 -17.64 -2.79 4.34
C LEU A 41 -17.93 -4.13 3.64
N LYS A 42 -17.67 -4.22 2.33
CA LYS A 42 -17.82 -5.46 1.55
C LYS A 42 -16.64 -6.41 1.74
N THR A 43 -15.45 -5.89 1.97
CA THR A 43 -14.27 -6.70 2.26
C THR A 43 -14.30 -7.09 3.74
N PRO A 44 -14.40 -8.38 4.09
CA PRO A 44 -14.28 -8.80 5.48
C PRO A 44 -12.94 -8.30 6.03
N SER A 45 -13.00 -7.45 7.06
CA SER A 45 -11.87 -6.66 7.59
C SER A 45 -10.61 -7.45 7.99
N ARG A 46 -10.68 -8.77 8.09
CA ARG A 46 -9.54 -9.64 8.41
C ARG A 46 -8.77 -10.09 7.17
N ASP A 47 -9.43 -10.35 6.05
CA ASP A 47 -8.77 -10.99 4.91
C ASP A 47 -7.81 -10.05 4.17
N SER A 48 -8.15 -8.77 4.01
CA SER A 48 -7.31 -7.87 3.19
C SER A 48 -5.98 -7.47 3.82
N GLN A 49 -5.90 -7.33 5.15
CA GLN A 49 -4.62 -7.06 5.83
C GLN A 49 -3.79 -8.33 5.95
N ASP A 50 -4.45 -9.48 6.19
CA ASP A 50 -3.78 -10.77 6.25
C ASP A 50 -3.22 -11.16 4.87
N GLU A 51 -3.93 -10.88 3.78
CA GLU A 51 -3.50 -11.15 2.41
C GLU A 51 -2.32 -10.26 1.98
N GLN A 52 -2.38 -8.95 2.23
CA GLN A 52 -1.24 -8.06 2.00
C GLN A 52 -0.01 -8.47 2.83
N THR A 53 -0.23 -8.86 4.08
CA THR A 53 0.86 -9.31 4.96
C THR A 53 1.45 -10.64 4.47
N ARG A 54 0.62 -11.56 3.96
CA ARG A 54 1.06 -12.82 3.34
C ARG A 54 1.88 -12.57 2.09
N GLU A 55 1.41 -11.73 1.17
CA GLU A 55 2.14 -11.36 -0.04
C GLU A 55 3.51 -10.75 0.28
N ILE A 56 3.56 -9.84 1.27
CA ILE A 56 4.82 -9.24 1.74
C ILE A 56 5.77 -10.32 2.30
N ASN A 57 5.25 -11.26 3.08
CA ASN A 57 6.06 -12.32 3.68
C ASN A 57 6.57 -13.32 2.63
N GLU A 58 5.76 -13.69 1.64
CA GLU A 58 6.19 -14.54 0.52
C GLU A 58 7.27 -13.87 -0.32
N MET A 59 7.11 -12.57 -0.62
CA MET A 59 8.14 -11.81 -1.34
C MET A 59 9.44 -11.72 -0.54
N LYS A 60 9.37 -11.48 0.78
CA LYS A 60 10.55 -11.48 1.65
C LYS A 60 11.25 -12.83 1.68
N ALA A 61 10.51 -13.95 1.72
CA ALA A 61 11.09 -15.29 1.70
C ALA A 61 11.86 -15.55 0.40
N LYS A 62 11.27 -15.21 -0.76
CA LYS A 62 11.94 -15.32 -2.07
C LYS A 62 13.19 -14.45 -2.16
N ILE A 63 13.15 -13.23 -1.64
CA ILE A 63 14.33 -12.36 -1.58
C ILE A 63 15.43 -13.02 -0.72
N GLY A 64 15.07 -13.58 0.43
CA GLY A 64 16.02 -14.27 1.31
C GLY A 64 16.70 -15.45 0.61
N GLU A 65 15.93 -16.27 -0.10
CA GLU A 65 16.45 -17.39 -0.89
C GLU A 65 17.43 -16.93 -1.97
N LEU A 66 17.07 -15.90 -2.75
CA LEU A 66 17.92 -15.34 -3.79
C LEU A 66 19.20 -14.70 -3.22
N VAL A 67 19.13 -14.06 -2.05
CA VAL A 67 20.30 -13.48 -1.38
C VAL A 67 21.25 -14.59 -0.94
N LEU A 68 20.76 -15.70 -0.41
CA LEU A 68 21.58 -16.86 -0.03
C LEU A 68 22.25 -17.48 -1.25
N GLU A 69 21.53 -17.64 -2.36
CA GLU A 69 22.10 -18.15 -3.61
C GLU A 69 23.19 -17.22 -4.16
N LEU A 70 22.96 -15.91 -4.11
CA LEU A 70 23.91 -14.90 -4.56
C LEU A 70 25.17 -14.89 -3.68
N ASP A 71 25.03 -15.03 -2.36
CA ASP A 71 26.16 -15.14 -1.43
C ASP A 71 26.99 -16.39 -1.69
N ALA A 72 26.33 -17.54 -1.92
CA ALA A 72 27.01 -18.79 -2.28
C ALA A 72 27.82 -18.65 -3.58
N ARG A 73 27.22 -18.04 -4.61
CA ARG A 73 27.90 -17.79 -5.90
C ARG A 73 29.10 -16.87 -5.73
N LYS A 74 28.98 -15.80 -4.94
CA LYS A 74 30.09 -14.88 -4.66
C LYS A 74 31.24 -15.57 -3.93
N LYS A 75 30.93 -16.40 -2.94
CA LYS A 75 31.93 -17.18 -2.20
C LYS A 75 32.66 -18.17 -3.12
N LEU A 76 31.92 -18.86 -4.00
CA LEU A 76 32.51 -19.76 -4.98
C LEU A 76 33.45 -19.01 -5.93
N GLN A 77 33.01 -17.86 -6.45
CA GLN A 77 33.86 -17.04 -7.32
C GLN A 77 35.13 -16.60 -6.61
N ALA A 78 35.03 -16.13 -5.35
CA ALA A 78 36.19 -15.72 -4.57
C ALA A 78 37.19 -16.88 -4.33
N LEU A 79 36.71 -18.11 -4.17
CA LEU A 79 37.58 -19.29 -4.05
C LEU A 79 38.30 -19.59 -5.37
N ILE A 80 37.59 -19.52 -6.50
CA ILE A 80 38.18 -19.70 -7.84
C ILE A 80 39.25 -18.63 -8.09
N ASP A 81 38.93 -17.37 -7.79
CA ASP A 81 39.87 -16.25 -7.97
C ASP A 81 41.12 -16.40 -7.10
N LEU A 82 41.01 -17.03 -5.91
CA LEU A 82 42.18 -17.35 -5.08
C LEU A 82 43.02 -18.48 -5.68
N GLU A 83 42.38 -19.55 -6.16
CA GLU A 83 43.08 -20.67 -6.82
C GLU A 83 43.82 -20.23 -8.11
N GLU A 84 43.25 -19.29 -8.88
CA GLU A 84 43.89 -18.75 -10.09
C GLU A 84 45.08 -17.84 -9.79
N ASN A 85 45.09 -17.14 -8.66
CA ASN A 85 46.20 -16.23 -8.27
C ASN A 85 47.37 -16.94 -7.57
N ASP A 86 47.16 -18.16 -7.08
CA ASP A 86 48.18 -19.00 -6.45
C ASP A 86 48.97 -19.88 -7.47
N CYS A 87 48.75 -19.67 -8.79
CA CYS A 87 49.40 -20.36 -9.91
C CYS A 87 50.26 -19.39 -10.74
#